data_AF-A0A3G3IH16-F1
#
_entry.id   AF-A0A3G3IH16-F1
#
_cell.length_a   1.000
_cell.length_b   1.000
_cell.length_c   1.000
_cell.angle_alpha   90.00
_cell.angle_beta   90.00
_cell.angle_gamma   90.00
#
_symmetry.space_group_name_H-M   'P 1'
#
loop_
_entity.id
_entity.type
_entity.pdbx_description
1 polymer ?
#
loop_
_entity_poly.entity_id
_entity_poly.type
_entity_poly.pdbx_seq_one_letter_code
_entity_poly.pdbx_strand_id
1 'polypeptide(L)'
;MTVPYVLAEGKDPDNLVVYYVAEDGAVEEIPCTYSEGYVTFSTDHFSVYAVMYEESHDVSAETVLLALIAAMIVMPAAVFLSRRRAAGRSV
;
A
#
# COMPACT_ATOMS: atom_id res chain seq x y z
N MET A 1 -24.98 5.84 1.83
CA MET A 1 -25.21 5.30 3.18
C MET A 1 -24.30 6.03 4.17
N THR A 2 -24.74 6.23 5.41
CA THR A 2 -23.96 6.91 6.45
C THR A 2 -23.89 6.05 7.70
N VAL A 3 -22.68 5.94 8.28
CA VAL A 3 -22.42 5.10 9.46
C VAL A 3 -21.69 5.95 10.50
N PRO A 4 -22.20 6.05 11.75
CA PRO A 4 -21.47 6.70 12.82
C PRO A 4 -20.13 6.00 13.05
N TYR A 5 -19.05 6.77 13.13
CA TYR A 5 -17.71 6.25 13.33
C TYR A 5 -16.88 7.20 14.17
N VAL A 6 -16.09 6.64 15.09
CA VAL A 6 -15.16 7.41 15.91
C VAL A 6 -13.76 7.12 15.41
N LEU A 7 -13.19 8.07 14.66
CA LEU A 7 -11.80 7.98 14.22
C LEU A 7 -10.87 8.06 15.44
N ALA A 8 -9.96 7.10 15.55
CA ALA A 8 -8.99 7.07 16.63
C ALA A 8 -8.02 8.27 16.53
N GLU A 9 -7.51 8.73 17.67
CA GLU A 9 -6.62 9.89 17.73
C GLU A 9 -5.35 9.68 16.90
N GLY A 10 -4.95 10.72 16.15
CA GLY A 10 -3.75 10.70 15.31
C GLY A 10 -3.88 9.88 14.02
N LYS A 11 -5.05 9.33 13.72
CA LYS A 11 -5.31 8.62 12.46
C LYS A 11 -5.78 9.61 11.39
N ASP A 12 -5.34 9.38 10.15
CA ASP A 12 -5.72 10.19 9.00
C ASP A 12 -7.08 9.71 8.45
N PRO A 13 -8.10 10.57 8.34
CA PRO A 13 -9.38 10.17 7.75
C PRO A 13 -9.28 9.66 6.31
N ASP A 14 -8.26 10.07 5.54
CA ASP A 14 -8.07 9.63 4.15
C ASP A 14 -7.60 8.17 4.04
N ASN A 15 -7.16 7.58 5.16
CA ASN A 15 -6.80 6.16 5.27
C ASN A 15 -8.00 5.27 5.66
N LEU A 16 -9.22 5.82 5.74
CA LEU A 16 -10.43 5.04 5.95
C LEU A 16 -10.94 4.46 4.64
N VAL A 17 -11.34 3.20 4.71
CA VAL A 17 -11.90 2.46 3.58
C VAL A 17 -13.11 1.65 4.03
N VAL A 18 -14.07 1.42 3.12
CA VAL A 18 -15.20 0.54 3.36
C VAL A 18 -15.03 -0.70 2.51
N TYR A 19 -15.20 -1.89 3.09
CA TYR A 19 -15.27 -3.13 2.35
C TYR A 19 -16.69 -3.68 2.32
N TYR A 20 -17.18 -4.05 1.14
CA TYR A 20 -18.29 -4.99 1.00
C TYR A 20 -17.77 -6.41 1.20
N VAL A 21 -18.45 -7.22 2.02
CA VAL A 21 -18.15 -8.64 2.20
C VAL A 21 -19.22 -9.47 1.49
N ALA A 22 -18.84 -10.14 0.41
CA ALA A 22 -19.72 -11.01 -0.37
C ALA A 22 -20.01 -12.35 0.34
N GLU A 23 -21.04 -13.06 -0.10
CA GLU A 23 -21.45 -14.34 0.51
C GLU A 23 -20.39 -15.44 0.41
N ASP A 24 -19.54 -15.38 -0.62
CA ASP A 24 -18.41 -16.29 -0.81
C ASP A 24 -17.15 -15.87 -0.03
N GLY A 25 -17.24 -14.77 0.72
CA GLY A 25 -16.14 -14.20 1.50
C GLY A 25 -15.20 -13.28 0.72
N ALA A 26 -15.46 -13.01 -0.56
CA ALA A 26 -14.73 -11.99 -1.30
C ALA A 26 -14.97 -10.60 -0.68
N VAL A 27 -13.94 -9.75 -0.70
CA VAL A 27 -14.05 -8.37 -0.25
C VAL A 27 -13.84 -7.41 -1.42
N GLU A 28 -14.70 -6.41 -1.53
CA GLU A 28 -14.62 -5.35 -2.52
C GLU A 28 -14.43 -4.02 -1.81
N GLU A 29 -13.41 -3.26 -2.24
CA GLU A 29 -13.11 -1.96 -1.70
C GLU A 29 -14.07 -0.89 -2.24
N ILE A 30 -14.60 -0.07 -1.34
CA ILE A 30 -15.54 1.00 -1.62
C ILE A 30 -14.95 2.31 -1.06
N PRO A 31 -14.67 3.30 -1.92
CA PRO A 31 -14.24 4.63 -1.49
C PRO A 31 -15.26 5.25 -0.54
N CYS A 32 -14.76 5.93 0.49
CA CYS A 32 -15.60 6.58 1.48
C CYS A 32 -15.07 7.98 1.82
N THR A 33 -15.91 8.78 2.45
CA THR A 33 -15.52 10.06 3.06
C THR A 33 -15.85 10.06 4.53
N TYR A 34 -15.02 10.74 5.33
CA TYR A 34 -15.27 10.94 6.75
C TYR A 34 -15.49 12.42 7.07
N SER A 35 -16.61 12.73 7.69
CA SER A 35 -16.95 14.09 8.13
C SER A 35 -17.88 14.05 9.33
N GLU A 36 -17.67 14.94 10.29
CA GLU A 36 -18.59 15.15 11.43
C GLU A 36 -18.92 13.88 12.24
N GLY A 37 -17.98 12.91 12.30
CA GLY A 37 -18.19 11.64 13.03
C GLY A 37 -18.93 10.57 12.23
N TYR A 38 -19.03 10.72 10.91
CA TYR A 38 -19.69 9.76 10.03
C TYR A 38 -18.80 9.36 8.86
N VAL A 39 -18.80 8.07 8.55
CA VAL A 39 -18.31 7.53 7.28
C VAL A 39 -19.48 7.49 6.29
N THR A 40 -19.26 8.02 5.09
CA THR A 40 -20.23 8.08 4.00
C THR A 40 -19.69 7.36 2.77
N PHE A 41 -20.51 6.47 2.19
CA PHE A 41 -20.17 5.74 0.97
C PHE A 41 -21.43 5.48 0.12
N SER A 42 -21.25 5.15 -1.16
CA SER A 42 -22.35 4.84 -2.08
C SER A 42 -22.47 3.33 -2.30
N THR A 43 -23.70 2.83 -2.41
CA THR A 43 -24.01 1.45 -2.78
C THR A 43 -25.41 1.39 -3.40
N ASP A 44 -25.67 0.37 -4.23
CA ASP A 44 -26.94 0.12 -4.89
C ASP A 44 -27.74 -1.04 -4.27
N HIS A 45 -27.20 -1.74 -3.27
CA HIS A 45 -27.87 -2.86 -2.61
C HIS A 45 -27.53 -2.98 -1.12
N PHE A 46 -28.40 -3.67 -0.39
CA PHE A 46 -28.20 -3.95 1.03
C PHE A 46 -27.29 -5.16 1.22
N SER A 47 -26.29 -4.99 2.07
CA SER A 47 -25.30 -6.02 2.37
C SER A 47 -24.58 -5.70 3.69
N VAL A 48 -23.61 -6.53 4.06
CA VAL A 48 -22.68 -6.28 5.16
C VAL A 48 -21.48 -5.49 4.65
N TYR A 49 -21.17 -4.40 5.35
CA TYR A 49 -20.04 -3.53 5.04
C TYR A 49 -19.18 -3.37 6.30
N ALA A 50 -17.86 -3.32 6.12
CA ALA A 50 -16.89 -3.10 7.19
C ALA A 50 -16.13 -1.80 6.96
N VAL A 51 -16.08 -0.93 7.98
CA VAL A 51 -15.19 0.25 7.98
C VAL A 51 -13.83 -0.19 8.51
N MET A 52 -12.78 -0.01 7.71
CA MET A 52 -11.39 -0.37 8.02
C MET A 52 -10.49 0.87 7.96
N TYR A 53 -9.31 0.75 8.57
CA TYR A 53 -8.25 1.74 8.48
C TYR A 53 -7.02 1.07 7.85
N GLU A 54 -6.51 1.65 6.76
CA GLU A 54 -5.34 1.12 6.05
C GLU A 54 -4.20 2.13 6.06
N GLU A 55 -3.05 1.74 6.61
CA GLU A 55 -1.85 2.57 6.51
C GLU A 55 -1.33 2.51 5.08
N SER A 56 -1.55 3.59 4.34
CA SER A 56 -0.85 3.84 3.09
C SER A 56 0.65 3.93 3.37
N HIS A 57 1.39 2.89 2.96
CA HIS A 57 2.85 2.95 2.95
C HIS A 57 3.28 3.77 1.74
N ASP A 58 3.40 5.09 1.93
CA ASP A 58 4.00 5.93 0.91
C ASP A 58 5.50 5.64 0.85
N VAL A 59 5.92 4.85 -0.15
CA VAL A 59 7.34 4.70 -0.48
C VAL A 59 7.81 6.03 -1.04
N SER A 60 8.38 6.86 -0.17
CA SER A 60 8.81 8.20 -0.54
C SER A 60 9.73 8.17 -1.77
N ALA A 61 9.62 9.20 -2.61
CA ALA A 61 10.45 9.32 -3.81
C ALA A 61 11.95 9.28 -3.52
N GLU A 62 12.40 9.74 -2.35
CA GLU A 62 13.79 9.58 -1.90
C GLU A 62 14.18 8.12 -1.70
N THR A 63 13.31 7.33 -1.07
CA THR A 63 13.54 5.89 -0.87
C THR A 63 13.71 5.18 -2.22
N VAL A 64 12.86 5.53 -3.19
CA VAL A 64 12.95 5.00 -4.56
C VAL A 64 14.25 5.44 -5.23
N LEU A 65 14.58 6.74 -5.17
CA LEU A 65 15.80 7.28 -5.79
C LEU A 65 17.08 6.65 -5.19
N LEU A 66 17.15 6.50 -3.88
CA LEU A 66 18.26 5.83 -3.20
C LEU A 66 18.39 4.37 -3.62
N ALA A 67 17.27 3.64 -3.71
CA ALA A 67 17.26 2.25 -4.17
C ALA A 67 17.80 2.13 -5.62
N LEU A 68 17.44 3.05 -6.51
CA LEU A 68 17.93 3.09 -7.89
C LEU A 68 19.44 3.39 -7.97
N ILE A 69 19.93 4.36 -7.19
CA ILE A 69 21.37 4.69 -7.13
C ILE A 69 22.17 3.50 -6.59
N ALA A 70 21.70 2.87 -5.50
CA ALA A 70 22.34 1.69 -4.92
C ALA A 70 22.43 0.54 -5.94
N ALA A 71 21.34 0.25 -6.66
CA ALA A 71 21.34 -0.74 -7.73
C ALA A 71 22.36 -0.41 -8.84
N MET A 72 22.45 0.87 -9.24
CA MET A 72 23.41 1.31 -10.27
C MET A 72 24.88 1.18 -9.82
N ILE A 73 25.19 1.25 -8.52
CA ILE A 73 26.57 1.06 -8.03
C ILE A 73 26.89 -0.42 -7.81
N VAL A 74 25.96 -1.17 -7.22
CA VAL A 74 26.16 -2.58 -6.86
C VAL A 74 26.19 -3.46 -8.11
N MET A 75 25.34 -3.21 -9.11
CA MET A 75 25.25 -4.07 -10.29
C MET A 75 26.54 -4.07 -11.14
N PRO A 76 27.17 -2.93 -11.47
CA PRO A 76 28.47 -2.92 -12.15
C PRO A 76 29.59 -3.52 -11.31
N ALA A 77 29.61 -3.29 -9.98
CA ALA A 77 30.60 -3.87 -9.10
C ALA A 77 30.48 -5.40 -9.03
N ALA A 78 29.26 -5.92 -8.92
CA ALA A 78 28.97 -7.35 -8.94
C ALA A 78 29.32 -7.99 -10.29
N VAL A 79 29.00 -7.33 -11.40
CA VAL A 79 29.38 -7.77 -12.76
C VAL A 79 30.91 -7.73 -12.96
N PHE A 80 31.58 -6.72 -12.43
CA PHE A 80 33.04 -6.60 -12.50
C PHE A 80 33.73 -7.68 -11.66
N LEU A 81 33.22 -7.98 -10.47
CA LEU A 81 33.74 -9.04 -9.61
C LEU A 81 33.49 -10.44 -10.19
N SER A 82 32.32 -10.69 -10.79
CA SER A 82 32.01 -11.97 -11.43
C SER A 82 32.89 -12.19 -12.67
N ARG A 83 33.15 -11.14 -13.46
CA ARG A 83 34.10 -11.18 -14.58
C ARG A 83 35.54 -11.44 -14.15
N ARG A 84 35.99 -10.87 -13.01
CA ARG A 84 37.31 -11.18 -12.45
C ARG A 84 37.44 -12.63 -11.97
N ARG A 85 36.39 -13.19 -11.36
CA ARG A 85 36.36 -14.61 -10.95
C ARG A 85 36.37 -15.56 -12.15
N ALA A 86 35.73 -15.18 -13.26
CA ALA A 86 35.75 -15.96 -14.51
C ALA A 86 37.12 -15.86 -15.23
N ALA A 87 37.75 -14.68 -15.22
CA ALA A 87 39.05 -14.46 -15.88
C ALA A 87 40.25 -15.02 -15.09
N GLY A 88 40.17 -15.10 -13.76
CA GLY A 88 41.24 -15.61 -12.90
C GLY A 88 41.33 -17.14 -12.79
N ARG A 89 40.58 -17.90 -13.59
CA ARG A 89 40.60 -19.38 -13.61
C ARG A 89 41.12 -19.96 -14.93
N SER A 90 41.96 -19.21 -15.63
CA SER A 90 42.77 -19.73 -16.74
C SER A 90 44.23 -19.42 -16.45
N VAL A 91 45.00 -20.51 -16.35
CA VAL A 91 46.45 -20.65 -16.08
C VAL A 91 46.85 -20.59 -14.61
#